data_AF-K9DJI1-F1
#
_entry.id   AF-K9DJI1-F1
#
_cell.length_a   1.000
_cell.length_b   1.000
_cell.length_c   1.000
_cell.angle_alpha   90.00
_cell.angle_beta   90.00
_cell.angle_gamma   90.00
#
_symmetry.space_group_name_H-M   'P 1'
#
loop_
_entity.id
_entity.type
_entity.pdbx_description
1 polymer ?
#
loop_
_entity_poly.entity_id
_entity_poly.type
_entity_poly.pdbx_seq_one_letter_code
_entity_poly.pdbx_strand_id
1 'polypeptide(L)'
;MKCKHATRPVPTDPHEKARYDRAMKHIEYAREQGMSSEEIHTLFKQIMDFDYKDIDKVPNDEAHKKFRQALVHANKAREEGKSDEEVHAVFNRIMNGETAGNCKHRKEQA
;
A
#
# COMPACT_ATOMS: atom_id res chain seq x y z
N MET A 1 10.88 -13.07 27.19
CA MET A 1 10.99 -11.61 27.40
C MET A 1 9.60 -11.01 27.27
N LYS A 2 9.13 -10.22 28.24
CA LYS A 2 7.84 -9.52 28.13
C LYS A 2 8.00 -8.42 27.09
N CYS A 3 7.50 -8.65 25.89
CA CYS A 3 7.45 -7.61 24.87
C CYS A 3 6.61 -6.44 25.40
N LYS A 4 7.29 -5.33 25.75
CA LYS A 4 6.64 -4.06 26.11
C LYS A 4 6.17 -3.38 24.83
N HIS A 5 5.28 -4.03 24.08
CA HIS A 5 4.65 -3.39 22.94
C HIS A 5 3.66 -2.37 23.50
N ALA A 6 3.97 -1.09 23.31
CA ALA A 6 2.98 -0.05 23.51
C ALA A 6 1.77 -0.42 22.65
N THR A 7 0.63 -0.69 23.28
CA THR A 7 -0.61 -0.97 22.57
C THR A 7 -0.96 0.29 21.78
N ARG A 8 -0.78 0.28 20.46
CA ARG A 8 -1.22 1.39 19.63
C ARG A 8 -2.75 1.46 19.76
N PRO A 9 -3.33 2.61 20.14
CA PRO A 9 -4.77 2.73 20.19
C PRO A 9 -5.35 2.53 18.78
N VAL A 10 -6.51 1.91 18.70
CA VAL A 10 -7.24 1.77 17.43
C VAL A 10 -7.53 3.17 16.91
N PRO A 11 -7.11 3.52 15.68
CA PRO A 11 -7.36 4.83 15.12
C PRO A 11 -8.86 5.12 14.99
N THR A 12 -9.25 6.37 15.22
CA THR A 12 -10.64 6.84 15.07
C THR A 12 -10.95 7.33 13.65
N ASP A 13 -9.91 7.76 12.92
CA ASP A 13 -10.04 8.13 11.51
C ASP A 13 -10.40 6.90 10.66
N PRO A 14 -11.44 6.97 9.80
CA PRO A 14 -11.88 5.81 9.01
C PRO A 14 -10.78 5.20 8.13
N HIS A 15 -9.90 6.04 7.57
CA HIS A 15 -8.83 5.59 6.69
C HIS A 15 -7.71 4.92 7.48
N GLU A 16 -7.31 5.51 8.61
CA GLU A 16 -6.34 4.89 9.51
C GLU A 16 -6.86 3.59 10.13
N LYS A 17 -8.16 3.53 10.46
CA LYS A 17 -8.79 2.32 10.98
C LYS A 17 -8.77 1.19 9.94
N ALA A 18 -9.10 1.49 8.68
CA ALA A 18 -9.02 0.50 7.61
C ALA A 18 -7.59 -0.06 7.43
N ARG A 19 -6.56 0.79 7.59
CA ARG A 19 -5.16 0.33 7.60
C ARG A 19 -4.86 -0.55 8.81
N TYR A 20 -5.30 -0.16 10.00
CA TYR A 20 -5.13 -0.94 11.22
C TYR A 20 -5.76 -2.34 11.10
N ASP A 21 -7.02 -2.42 10.64
CA ASP A 21 -7.73 -3.69 10.45
C ASP A 21 -7.01 -4.59 9.44
N ARG A 22 -6.47 -4.01 8.35
CA ARG A 22 -5.67 -4.75 7.37
C ARG A 22 -4.32 -5.19 7.94
N ALA A 23 -3.66 -4.35 8.74
CA ALA A 23 -2.40 -4.70 9.40
C ALA A 23 -2.58 -5.89 10.35
N MET A 24 -3.67 -5.91 11.12
CA MET A 24 -4.03 -7.03 11.99
C MET A 24 -4.21 -8.35 11.22
N LYS A 25 -4.88 -8.32 10.06
CA LYS A 25 -5.00 -9.51 9.20
C LYS A 25 -3.63 -10.04 8.73
N HIS A 26 -2.67 -9.16 8.43
CA HIS A 26 -1.32 -9.58 8.04
C HIS A 26 -0.55 -10.15 9.25
N ILE A 27 -0.75 -9.60 10.44
CA ILE A 27 -0.18 -10.15 11.68
C ILE A 27 -0.72 -11.56 11.95
N GLU A 28 -2.02 -11.78 11.80
CA GLU A 28 -2.64 -13.09 11.99
C GLU A 28 -2.03 -14.12 11.03
N TYR A 29 -1.92 -13.77 9.75
CA TYR A 29 -1.26 -14.63 8.77
C TYR A 29 0.22 -14.89 9.08
N ALA A 30 0.98 -13.87 9.49
CA ALA A 30 2.38 -14.01 9.89
C ALA A 30 2.53 -14.91 11.13
N ARG A 31 1.60 -14.83 12.08
CA ARG A 31 1.55 -15.73 13.26
C ARG A 31 1.27 -17.17 12.84
N GLU A 32 0.34 -17.39 11.92
CA GLU A 32 0.04 -18.72 11.37
C GLU A 32 1.23 -19.32 10.62
N GLN A 33 2.02 -18.48 9.93
CA GLN A 33 3.28 -18.88 9.30
C GLN A 33 4.42 -19.17 10.28
N GLY A 34 4.21 -18.95 11.59
CA GLY A 34 5.22 -19.21 12.62
C GLY A 34 6.31 -18.13 12.71
N MET A 35 6.08 -16.92 12.19
CA MET A 35 7.02 -15.80 12.35
C MET A 35 7.19 -15.44 13.83
N SER A 36 8.37 -14.94 14.17
CA SER A 36 8.67 -14.50 15.53
C SER A 36 7.88 -13.25 15.92
N SER A 37 7.71 -13.03 17.23
CA SER A 37 7.03 -11.82 17.73
C SER A 37 7.71 -10.52 17.31
N GLU A 38 9.04 -10.53 17.08
CA GLU A 38 9.79 -9.35 16.64
C GLU A 38 9.57 -9.03 15.16
N GLU A 39 9.52 -10.06 14.31
CA GLU A 39 9.20 -9.91 12.88
C GLU A 39 7.76 -9.44 12.68
N ILE A 40 6.81 -9.99 13.43
CA ILE A 40 5.42 -9.55 13.43
C ILE A 40 5.31 -8.08 13.84
N HIS A 41 6.07 -7.65 14.85
CA HIS A 41 6.08 -6.25 15.28
C HIS A 41 6.65 -5.32 14.20
N THR A 42 7.71 -5.76 13.53
CA THR A 42 8.33 -5.04 12.42
C THR A 42 7.35 -4.90 11.25
N LEU A 43 6.66 -5.98 10.88
CA LEU A 43 5.64 -6.00 9.83
C LEU A 43 4.48 -5.05 10.16
N PHE A 44 3.97 -5.09 11.39
CA PHE A 44 2.90 -4.17 11.81
C PHE A 44 3.33 -2.71 11.68
N LYS A 45 4.53 -2.38 12.17
CA LYS A 45 5.08 -1.03 12.07
C LYS A 45 5.24 -0.60 10.62
N GLN A 46 5.76 -1.48 9.75
CA GLN A 46 5.89 -1.19 8.33
C GLN A 46 4.55 -0.87 7.67
N ILE A 47 3.49 -1.65 7.95
CA ILE A 47 2.16 -1.40 7.37
C ILE A 47 1.58 -0.08 7.87
N MET A 48 1.74 0.20 9.17
CA MET A 48 1.17 1.39 9.77
C MET A 48 1.93 2.69 9.45
N ASP A 49 3.25 2.60 9.28
CA ASP A 49 4.13 3.73 8.91
C ASP A 49 4.22 3.90 7.38
N PHE A 50 3.58 3.02 6.60
CA PHE A 50 3.56 3.10 5.15
C PHE A 50 2.85 4.38 4.70
N ASP A 51 3.63 5.29 4.12
CA ASP A 51 3.12 6.48 3.45
C ASP A 51 3.00 6.21 1.95
N TYR A 52 1.76 6.18 1.47
CA TYR A 52 1.42 6.01 0.06
C TYR A 52 1.92 7.16 -0.83
N LYS A 53 2.34 8.29 -0.23
CA LYS A 53 3.03 9.38 -0.93
C LYS A 53 4.49 9.08 -1.21
N ASP A 54 5.10 8.24 -0.38
CA ASP A 54 6.52 7.90 -0.43
C ASP A 54 6.72 6.64 -1.28
N ILE A 55 6.66 6.83 -2.60
CA ILE A 55 6.78 5.75 -3.59
C ILE A 55 8.16 5.08 -3.52
N ASP A 56 9.18 5.80 -3.04
CA ASP A 56 10.55 5.28 -2.92
C ASP A 56 10.68 4.21 -1.85
N LYS A 57 9.77 4.18 -0.86
CA LYS A 57 9.70 3.09 0.13
C LYS A 57 9.09 1.79 -0.41
N VAL A 58 8.46 1.81 -1.57
CA VAL A 58 7.94 0.59 -2.20
C VAL A 58 9.10 -0.13 -2.91
N PRO A 59 9.28 -1.45 -2.75
CA PRO A 59 10.28 -2.19 -3.52
C PRO A 59 10.17 -1.94 -5.04
N ASN A 60 11.29 -1.67 -5.72
CA ASN A 60 11.32 -1.46 -7.17
C ASN A 60 11.62 -2.78 -7.90
N ASP A 61 10.80 -3.78 -7.67
CA ASP A 61 10.85 -5.08 -8.35
C ASP A 61 9.67 -5.26 -9.31
N GLU A 62 9.72 -6.30 -10.16
CA GLU A 62 8.65 -6.57 -11.13
C GLU A 62 7.31 -6.93 -10.45
N ALA A 63 7.32 -7.53 -9.27
CA ALA A 63 6.09 -7.87 -8.53
C ALA A 63 5.34 -6.61 -8.06
N HIS A 64 6.07 -5.55 -7.71
CA HIS A 64 5.51 -4.30 -7.21
C HIS A 64 5.41 -3.21 -8.28
N LYS A 65 5.88 -3.43 -9.50
CA LYS A 65 5.87 -2.45 -10.60
C LYS A 65 4.50 -1.87 -10.89
N LYS A 66 3.46 -2.72 -10.95
CA LYS A 66 2.07 -2.30 -11.19
C LYS A 66 1.54 -1.44 -10.03
N PHE A 67 1.87 -1.82 -8.80
CA PHE A 67 1.50 -1.08 -7.59
C PHE A 67 2.21 0.28 -7.52
N ARG A 68 3.52 0.35 -7.83
CA ARG A 68 4.28 1.60 -7.96
C ARG A 68 3.64 2.51 -9.00
N GLN A 69 3.32 1.99 -10.19
CA GLN A 69 2.63 2.76 -11.23
C GLN A 69 1.29 3.30 -10.73
N ALA A 70 0.47 2.46 -10.10
CA ALA A 70 -0.82 2.88 -9.56
C ALA A 70 -0.67 4.03 -8.54
N LEU A 71 0.32 3.95 -7.66
CA LEU A 71 0.62 5.02 -6.69
C LEU A 71 1.11 6.31 -7.35
N VAL A 72 1.96 6.25 -8.38
CA VAL A 72 2.41 7.44 -9.13
C VAL A 72 1.20 8.19 -9.70
N HIS A 73 0.30 7.48 -10.36
CA HIS A 73 -0.88 8.09 -10.97
C HIS A 73 -1.89 8.59 -9.94
N ALA A 74 -2.09 7.85 -8.84
CA ALA A 74 -2.96 8.26 -7.74
C ALA A 74 -2.43 9.52 -7.03
N ASN A 75 -1.13 9.58 -6.73
CA ASN A 75 -0.51 10.75 -6.12
C ASN A 75 -0.60 11.98 -7.04
N LYS A 76 -0.36 11.81 -8.33
CA LYS A 76 -0.55 12.89 -9.31
C LYS A 76 -2.00 13.38 -9.37
N ALA A 77 -2.98 12.46 -9.38
CA ALA A 77 -4.39 12.81 -9.33
C ALA A 77 -4.74 13.66 -8.09
N ARG A 78 -4.17 13.32 -6.93
CA ARG A 78 -4.34 14.10 -5.71
C ARG A 78 -3.66 15.47 -5.79
N GLU A 79 -2.46 15.56 -6.35
CA GLU A 79 -1.76 16.84 -6.60
C GLU A 79 -2.54 17.75 -7.53
N GLU A 80 -3.26 17.18 -8.50
CA GLU A 80 -4.22 17.87 -9.37
C GLU A 80 -5.50 18.33 -8.63
N GLY A 81 -5.64 18.02 -7.33
CA GLY A 81 -6.77 18.44 -6.49
C GLY A 81 -8.01 17.54 -6.61
N LYS A 82 -7.88 16.33 -7.15
CA LYS A 82 -9.00 15.37 -7.24
C LYS A 82 -9.40 14.84 -5.86
N SER A 83 -10.64 14.39 -5.73
CA SER A 83 -11.14 13.81 -4.47
C SER A 83 -10.46 12.47 -4.16
N ASP A 84 -10.48 12.05 -2.89
CA ASP A 84 -9.92 10.75 -2.49
C ASP A 84 -10.59 9.57 -3.23
N GLU A 85 -11.87 9.71 -3.58
CA GLU A 85 -12.63 8.72 -4.35
C GLU A 85 -12.09 8.60 -5.78
N GLU A 86 -11.80 9.72 -6.44
CA GLU A 86 -11.22 9.76 -7.77
C GLU A 86 -9.77 9.24 -7.77
N VAL A 87 -9.00 9.59 -6.74
CA VAL A 87 -7.65 9.06 -6.52
C VAL A 87 -7.68 7.53 -6.37
N HIS A 88 -8.62 7.01 -5.58
CA HIS A 88 -8.83 5.57 -5.42
C HIS A 88 -9.30 4.92 -6.73
N ALA A 89 -10.17 5.57 -7.50
CA ALA A 89 -10.61 5.07 -8.79
C ALA A 89 -9.44 4.96 -9.78
N VAL A 90 -8.56 5.96 -9.84
CA VAL A 90 -7.33 5.92 -10.66
C VAL A 90 -6.43 4.76 -10.25
N PHE A 91 -6.20 4.59 -8.94
CA PHE A 91 -5.41 3.49 -8.41
C PHE A 91 -6.00 2.12 -8.80
N ASN A 92 -7.29 1.91 -8.55
CA ASN A 92 -7.99 0.65 -8.83
C ASN A 92 -8.00 0.32 -10.32
N ARG A 93 -8.21 1.33 -11.18
CA ARG A 93 -8.18 1.17 -12.63
C ARG A 93 -6.85 0.61 -13.12
N ILE A 94 -5.74 1.10 -12.55
CA ILE A 94 -4.40 0.59 -12.89
C ILE A 94 -4.22 -0.82 -12.33
N MET A 95 -4.56 -1.04 -11.06
CA MET A 95 -4.44 -2.36 -10.41
C MET A 95 -5.27 -3.46 -11.10
N ASN A 96 -6.44 -3.13 -11.62
CA ASN A 96 -7.33 -4.05 -12.33
C ASN A 96 -6.99 -4.17 -13.83
N GLY A 97 -6.09 -3.34 -14.36
CA GLY A 97 -5.76 -3.32 -15.79
C GLY A 97 -6.84 -2.68 -16.66
N GLU A 98 -7.79 -1.95 -16.06
CA GLU A 98 -8.88 -1.23 -16.72
C GLU A 98 -8.41 0.12 -17.29
N THR A 99 -7.12 0.28 -17.53
CA THR A 99 -6.56 1.47 -18.18
C THR A 99 -6.97 1.46 -19.65
N ALA A 100 -8.20 1.91 -19.96
CA ALA A 100 -8.56 2.36 -21.30
C ALA A 100 -7.71 3.58 -21.65
N GLY A 101 -6.49 3.34 -22.10
CA GLY A 101 -5.48 4.34 -22.32
C GLY A 101 -4.35 3.71 -23.12
N ASN A 102 -4.38 3.96 -24.42
CA ASN A 102 -3.25 3.82 -25.33
C ASN A 102 -2.03 4.53 -24.73
N CYS A 103 -1.22 3.85 -23.93
CA CYS A 103 0.16 4.28 -23.72
C CYS A 103 0.87 4.07 -25.06
N LYS A 104 1.12 5.17 -25.80
CA LYS A 104 1.98 5.21 -26.99
C LYS A 104 3.46 4.95 -26.65
N HIS A 105 3.71 3.88 -25.90
CA HIS A 105 5.02 3.27 -25.71
C HIS A 105 4.97 1.81 -26.16
N ARG A 106 4.34 1.55 -27.32
CA ARG A 106 4.82 0.48 -28.19
C ARG A 106 6.15 0.98 -28.74
N LYS A 107 7.26 0.67 -28.06
CA LYS A 107 8.52 0.58 -28.79
C LYS A 107 8.39 -0.68 -29.64
N GLU A 108 8.31 -0.48 -30.94
CA GLU A 108 8.84 -1.44 -31.91
C GLU A 108 10.11 -2.06 -31.32
N GLN A 109 10.10 -3.38 -31.18
CA GLN A 109 11.31 -4.17 -31.23
C GLN A 109 11.09 -5.14 -32.38
N ALA A 110 12.08 -5.12 -33.27
CA ALA A 110 12.10 -5.58 -34.65
C ALA A 110 11.92 -7.08 -34.82
#